data_AF-A0A1F2QJM8-F1
#
_entry.id   AF-A0A1F2QJM8-F1
#
_cell.length_a   1.000
_cell.length_b   1.000
_cell.length_c   1.000
_cell.angle_alpha   90.00
_cell.angle_beta   90.00
_cell.angle_gamma   90.00
#
_symmetry.space_group_name_H-M   'P 1'
#
loop_
_entity.id
_entity.type
_entity.pdbx_description
1 polymer ?
#
loop_
_entity_poly.entity_id
_entity_poly.type
_entity_poly.pdbx_seq_one_letter_code
_entity_poly.pdbx_strand_id
1 'polypeptide(L)'
;MYSMRFLTQDQIGRLEFSPSSVSSCKRRLTLLYHGGYLDRVFVPVGAVCGFGRGAYCLDSKGAALLAREDGLTLADLDWRQDDNDRDSVFLDHLLDTNDVQLAMIASTRRRRWGLRWTNERTLRRDLAKEKIGDPLDPGRLLSLIPDGYARIEAAGEAHAFAVELDRGTVEEKRIRQKIRAYGEWNASGAHRRRYGVDSLRVLFVVSGRPSRPARARRLREWCEAEGGRSLFWFMEHDHLAAADILSDPIWEVAGRPGRHALIETRPPPPRPRSLPALR
;
A
#
# COMPACT_ATOMS: atom_id res chain seq x y z
N MET A 1 0.14 -1.73 14.62
CA MET A 1 0.42 -0.32 14.97
C MET A 1 1.82 0.09 14.59
N TYR A 2 2.89 -0.49 15.16
CA TYR A 2 4.28 -0.10 14.86
C TYR A 2 4.61 -0.04 13.36
N SER A 3 4.28 -1.10 12.59
CA SER A 3 4.61 -1.20 11.15
C SER A 3 3.84 -0.22 10.24
N MET A 4 2.57 0.04 10.56
CA MET A 4 1.65 0.91 9.79
C MET A 4 1.58 2.34 10.36
N ARG A 5 2.23 2.57 11.51
CA ARG A 5 2.33 3.81 12.29
C ARG A 5 1.01 4.36 12.83
N PHE A 6 0.01 4.58 11.98
CA PHE A 6 -1.32 5.08 12.35
C PHE A 6 -2.42 4.20 11.75
N LEU A 7 -3.46 3.89 12.52
CA LEU A 7 -4.62 3.17 12.03
C LEU A 7 -5.90 3.67 12.71
N THR A 8 -6.99 3.75 11.95
CA THR A 8 -8.32 3.98 12.53
C THR A 8 -8.84 2.73 13.24
N GLN A 9 -9.83 2.88 14.13
CA GLN A 9 -10.53 1.74 14.72
C GLN A 9 -11.04 0.76 13.66
N ASP A 10 -11.54 1.29 12.53
CA ASP A 10 -12.12 0.50 11.45
C ASP A 10 -11.05 -0.35 10.74
N GLN A 11 -9.88 0.24 10.48
CA GLN A 11 -8.71 -0.45 9.92
C GLN A 11 -8.18 -1.52 10.87
N ILE A 12 -8.07 -1.23 12.17
CA ILE A 12 -7.67 -2.21 13.19
C ILE A 12 -8.69 -3.35 13.27
N GLY A 13 -9.98 -3.02 13.20
CA GLY A 13 -11.06 -3.98 13.14
C GLY A 13 -10.89 -4.96 11.97
N ARG A 14 -10.68 -4.44 10.77
CA ARG A 14 -10.44 -5.25 9.55
C ARG A 14 -9.19 -6.12 9.65
N LEU A 15 -8.15 -5.67 10.35
CA LEU A 15 -6.86 -6.37 10.43
C LEU A 15 -6.83 -7.51 11.46
N GLU A 16 -7.36 -7.24 12.66
CA GLU A 16 -7.15 -8.07 13.86
C GLU A 16 -8.45 -8.65 14.46
N PHE A 17 -9.62 -8.25 13.96
CA PHE A 17 -10.90 -8.65 14.51
C PHE A 17 -11.83 -9.22 13.45
N SER A 18 -12.78 -10.06 13.90
CA SER A 18 -13.90 -10.46 13.05
C SER A 18 -14.92 -9.32 12.96
N PRO A 19 -15.73 -9.25 11.88
CA PRO A 19 -16.84 -8.29 11.78
C PRO A 19 -17.83 -8.37 12.96
N SER A 20 -17.98 -9.54 13.57
CA SER A 20 -18.82 -9.74 14.77
C SER A 20 -18.21 -9.25 16.08
N SER A 21 -16.96 -8.77 16.08
CA SER A 21 -16.20 -8.43 17.30
C SER A 21 -15.90 -6.93 17.46
N VAL A 22 -16.72 -6.05 16.87
CA VAL A 22 -16.52 -4.58 16.94
C VAL A 22 -16.45 -4.08 18.39
N SER A 23 -17.34 -4.55 19.26
CA SER A 23 -17.35 -4.18 20.68
C SER A 23 -16.05 -4.60 21.40
N SER A 24 -15.51 -5.77 21.07
CA SER A 24 -14.24 -6.25 21.61
C SER A 24 -13.05 -5.43 21.09
N CYS A 25 -13.07 -5.03 19.82
CA CYS A 25 -12.07 -4.11 19.25
C CYS A 25 -12.05 -2.79 20.01
N LYS A 26 -13.22 -2.14 20.13
CA LYS A 26 -13.35 -0.87 20.87
C LYS A 26 -12.86 -1.01 22.31
N ARG A 27 -13.29 -2.05 23.03
CA ARG A 27 -12.85 -2.32 24.40
C ARG A 27 -11.33 -2.49 24.49
N ARG A 28 -10.71 -3.26 23.59
CA ARG A 28 -9.25 -3.46 23.59
C ARG A 28 -8.51 -2.15 23.32
N LEU A 29 -8.96 -1.36 22.36
CA LEU A 29 -8.36 -0.05 22.05
C LEU A 29 -8.48 0.93 23.21
N THR A 30 -9.64 0.97 23.90
CA THR A 30 -9.81 1.76 25.12
C THR A 30 -8.83 1.36 26.22
N LEU A 31 -8.67 0.05 26.47
CA LEU A 31 -7.73 -0.45 27.48
C LEU A 31 -6.27 -0.14 27.13
N LEU A 32 -5.87 -0.32 25.87
CA LEU A 32 -4.51 -0.02 25.43
C LEU A 32 -4.22 1.49 25.48
N TYR A 33 -5.20 2.32 25.13
CA TYR A 33 -5.10 3.77 25.21
C TYR A 33 -4.92 4.26 26.66
N HIS A 34 -5.85 3.91 27.56
CA HIS A 34 -5.75 4.31 28.97
C HIS A 34 -4.54 3.68 29.68
N GLY A 35 -4.03 2.56 29.17
CA GLY A 35 -2.80 1.94 29.65
C GLY A 35 -1.52 2.68 29.23
N GLY A 36 -1.57 3.60 28.26
CA GLY A 36 -0.42 4.29 27.67
C GLY A 36 0.37 3.43 26.67
N TYR A 37 -0.25 2.37 26.15
CA TYR A 37 0.33 1.53 25.09
C TYR A 37 0.06 2.08 23.71
N LEU A 38 -1.10 2.75 23.54
CA LEU A 38 -1.48 3.46 22.33
C LEU A 38 -1.80 4.90 22.69
N ASP A 39 -1.52 5.79 21.76
CA ASP A 39 -2.02 7.16 21.76
C ASP A 39 -3.09 7.31 20.66
N ARG A 40 -3.80 8.43 20.65
CA ARG A 40 -4.85 8.72 19.68
C ARG A 40 -4.78 10.17 19.22
N VAL A 41 -4.51 10.34 17.93
CA VAL A 41 -4.59 11.63 17.24
C VAL A 41 -5.93 11.75 16.51
N PHE A 42 -6.45 12.97 16.39
CA PHE A 42 -7.69 13.22 15.67
C PHE A 42 -7.39 13.72 14.27
N VAL A 43 -7.92 13.03 13.27
CA VAL A 43 -7.91 13.49 11.89
C VAL A 43 -9.05 14.51 11.73
N PRO A 44 -8.75 15.79 11.42
CA PRO A 44 -9.79 16.78 11.15
C PRO A 44 -10.61 16.33 9.95
N VAL A 45 -11.92 16.15 10.12
CA VAL A 45 -12.82 15.86 9.00
C VAL A 45 -13.32 17.19 8.46
N GLY A 46 -13.04 17.50 7.20
CA GLY A 46 -13.44 18.75 6.54
C GLY A 46 -14.95 18.93 6.29
N ALA A 47 -15.83 18.35 7.10
CA ALA A 47 -17.28 18.45 6.92
C ALA A 47 -18.02 18.86 8.22
N VAL A 48 -19.01 19.72 8.02
CA VAL A 48 -19.79 20.56 8.94
C VAL A 48 -20.44 19.84 10.15
N CYS A 49 -20.48 18.52 10.19
CA CYS A 49 -21.02 17.75 11.31
C CYS A 49 -20.30 16.39 11.40
N GLY A 50 -19.23 16.31 12.18
CA GLY A 50 -18.57 15.04 12.48
C GLY A 50 -17.47 15.21 13.52
N PHE A 51 -17.54 14.42 14.59
CA PHE A 51 -16.40 14.26 15.50
C PHE A 51 -15.22 13.70 14.68
N GLY A 52 -14.03 14.30 14.84
CA GLY A 52 -12.81 13.87 14.15
C GLY A 52 -12.63 12.35 14.22
N ARG A 53 -12.18 11.72 13.12
CA ARG A 53 -11.87 10.29 13.16
C ARG A 53 -10.57 10.09 13.94
N GLY A 54 -10.64 9.35 15.04
CA GLY A 54 -9.46 9.00 15.83
C GLY A 54 -8.59 7.99 15.08
N ALA A 55 -7.34 8.35 14.83
CA ALA A 55 -6.29 7.42 14.43
C ALA A 55 -5.46 7.06 15.65
N TYR A 56 -5.33 5.78 15.92
CA TYR A 56 -4.45 5.28 16.97
C TYR A 56 -3.02 5.26 16.46
N CYS A 57 -2.05 5.42 17.37
CA CYS A 57 -0.62 5.26 17.13
C CYS A 57 0.03 4.62 18.36
N LEU A 58 1.30 4.23 18.23
CA LEU A 58 2.06 3.65 19.34
C LEU A 58 2.43 4.76 20.35
N ASP A 59 2.23 4.49 21.64
CA ASP A 59 2.69 5.34 22.74
C ASP A 59 3.89 4.70 23.45
N SER A 60 4.53 5.47 24.34
CA SER A 60 5.80 5.18 25.01
C SER A 60 5.83 3.80 25.68
N LYS A 61 4.78 3.36 26.37
CA LYS A 61 4.79 2.01 26.98
C LYS A 61 4.61 0.91 25.94
N GLY A 62 3.89 1.19 24.86
CA GLY A 62 3.76 0.28 23.71
C GLY A 62 5.10 0.10 23.01
N ALA A 63 5.82 1.21 22.78
CA ALA A 63 7.15 1.18 22.20
C ALA A 63 8.15 0.45 23.10
N ALA A 64 8.16 0.73 24.40
CA ALA A 64 9.01 0.01 25.36
C ALA A 64 8.70 -1.49 25.42
N LEU A 65 7.43 -1.87 25.35
CA LEU A 65 7.01 -3.27 25.31
C LEU A 65 7.54 -3.96 24.04
N LEU A 66 7.34 -3.36 22.86
CA LEU A 66 7.80 -3.94 21.59
C LEU A 66 9.32 -4.07 21.54
N ALA A 67 10.05 -3.03 21.96
CA ALA A 67 11.50 -3.08 22.04
C ALA A 67 11.96 -4.27 22.90
N ARG A 68 11.34 -4.46 24.07
CA ARG A 68 11.66 -5.58 24.96
C ARG A 68 11.37 -6.96 24.34
N GLU A 69 10.23 -7.12 23.66
CA GLU A 69 9.86 -8.39 22.99
C GLU A 69 10.84 -8.73 21.86
N ASP A 70 11.36 -7.72 21.15
CA ASP A 70 12.34 -7.89 20.07
C ASP A 70 13.79 -7.99 20.58
N GLY A 71 14.02 -7.93 21.90
CA GLY A 71 15.36 -7.94 22.50
C GLY A 71 16.17 -6.66 22.23
N LEU A 72 15.48 -5.55 21.94
CA LEU A 72 16.04 -4.24 21.60
C LEU A 72 15.92 -3.25 22.77
N THR A 73 16.71 -2.19 22.74
CA THR A 73 16.42 -1.00 23.56
C THR A 73 15.41 -0.10 22.85
N LEU A 74 14.76 0.81 23.59
CA LEU A 74 13.87 1.80 22.98
C LEU A 74 14.59 2.70 21.97
N ALA A 75 15.89 2.94 22.16
CA ALA A 75 16.71 3.74 21.23
C ALA A 75 17.01 3.00 19.92
N ASP A 76 17.02 1.66 19.95
CA ASP A 76 17.21 0.82 18.76
C ASP A 76 15.91 0.65 17.97
N LEU A 77 14.77 0.83 18.63
CA LEU A 77 13.47 0.89 17.97
C LEU A 77 13.36 2.20 17.18
N ASP A 78 13.09 2.13 15.88
CA ASP A 78 12.85 3.30 15.03
C ASP A 78 11.49 3.97 15.34
N TRP A 79 11.36 4.55 16.53
CA TRP A 79 10.17 5.20 17.05
C TRP A 79 10.54 6.39 17.93
N ARG A 80 9.77 7.48 17.80
CA ARG A 80 9.87 8.68 18.64
C ARG A 80 8.47 9.19 18.94
N GLN A 81 8.25 9.74 20.13
CA GLN A 81 6.93 10.28 20.48
C GLN A 81 6.53 11.44 19.56
N ASP A 82 7.48 12.32 19.22
CA ASP A 82 7.26 13.44 18.29
C ASP A 82 6.86 13.00 16.88
N ASP A 83 7.08 11.74 16.51
CA ASP A 83 6.56 11.22 15.25
C ASP A 83 5.03 11.11 15.24
N ASN A 84 4.37 11.19 16.39
CA ASN A 84 2.91 11.16 16.49
C ASN A 84 2.28 12.51 16.11
N ASP A 85 3.02 13.63 16.23
CA ASP A 85 2.52 14.95 15.83
C ASP A 85 2.67 15.15 14.32
N ARG A 86 1.53 15.07 13.62
CA ARG A 86 1.47 15.12 12.15
C ARG A 86 0.24 15.86 11.68
N ASP A 87 0.40 16.59 10.59
CA ASP A 87 -0.71 17.30 9.96
C ASP A 87 -1.74 16.35 9.33
N SER A 88 -2.92 16.90 9.04
CA SER A 88 -4.05 16.14 8.50
C SER A 88 -3.77 15.57 7.11
N VAL A 89 -3.00 16.27 6.27
CA VAL A 89 -2.69 15.84 4.90
C VAL A 89 -1.81 14.60 4.94
N PHE A 90 -0.81 14.59 5.83
CA PHE A 90 0.03 13.43 6.09
C PHE A 90 -0.79 12.24 6.61
N LEU A 91 -1.60 12.46 7.65
CA LEU A 91 -2.40 11.38 8.25
C LEU A 91 -3.35 10.75 7.23
N ASP A 92 -4.05 11.59 6.48
CA ASP A 92 -4.97 11.16 5.44
C ASP A 92 -4.29 10.31 4.35
N HIS A 93 -3.13 10.75 3.83
CA HIS A 93 -2.37 9.99 2.82
C HIS A 93 -1.86 8.65 3.38
N LEU A 94 -1.35 8.65 4.61
CA LEU A 94 -0.87 7.42 5.24
C LEU A 94 -2.02 6.44 5.52
N LEU A 95 -3.16 6.91 5.99
CA LEU A 95 -4.32 6.06 6.29
C LEU A 95 -4.88 5.41 5.01
N ASP A 96 -4.97 6.16 3.91
CA ASP A 96 -5.37 5.61 2.60
C ASP A 96 -4.32 4.61 2.07
N THR A 97 -3.03 4.86 2.27
CA THR A 97 -1.96 3.90 1.92
C THR A 97 -2.10 2.62 2.75
N ASN A 98 -2.44 2.74 4.03
CA ASN A 98 -2.70 1.60 4.90
C ASN A 98 -3.94 0.80 4.46
N ASP A 99 -4.97 1.44 3.90
CA ASP A 99 -6.11 0.72 3.32
C ASP A 99 -5.69 -0.19 2.15
N VAL A 100 -4.76 0.26 1.30
CA VAL A 100 -4.17 -0.56 0.23
C VAL A 100 -3.39 -1.74 0.83
N GLN A 101 -2.54 -1.49 1.81
CA GLN A 101 -1.77 -2.55 2.49
C GLN A 101 -2.70 -3.59 3.14
N LEU A 102 -3.76 -3.14 3.82
CA LEU A 102 -4.76 -4.00 4.45
C LEU A 102 -5.52 -4.85 3.44
N ALA A 103 -5.91 -4.29 2.29
CA ALA A 103 -6.54 -5.03 1.22
C ALA A 103 -5.62 -6.14 0.68
N MET A 104 -4.33 -5.85 0.50
CA MET A 104 -3.34 -6.86 0.10
C MET A 104 -3.17 -7.95 1.17
N ILE A 105 -3.08 -7.58 2.46
CA ILE A 105 -3.00 -8.54 3.56
C ILE A 105 -4.23 -9.46 3.57
N ALA A 106 -5.43 -8.89 3.45
CA ALA A 106 -6.67 -9.67 3.43
C ALA A 106 -6.71 -10.65 2.26
N SER A 107 -6.39 -10.19 1.04
CA SER A 107 -6.37 -11.02 -0.16
C SER A 107 -5.35 -12.16 -0.08
N THR A 108 -4.12 -11.85 0.37
CA THR A 108 -3.04 -12.84 0.52
C THR A 108 -3.32 -13.85 1.62
N ARG A 109 -3.85 -13.43 2.78
CA ARG A 109 -4.29 -14.34 3.86
C ARG A 109 -5.35 -15.34 3.37
N ARG A 110 -6.36 -14.85 2.63
CA ARG A 110 -7.43 -15.70 2.07
C ARG A 110 -6.90 -16.77 1.12
N ARG A 111 -5.82 -16.47 0.39
CA ARG A 111 -5.20 -17.36 -0.61
C ARG A 111 -4.00 -18.14 -0.11
N ARG A 112 -3.55 -17.87 1.13
CA ARG A 112 -2.31 -18.42 1.69
C ARG A 112 -1.08 -18.05 0.84
N TRP A 113 -1.07 -16.84 0.29
CA TRP A 113 0.09 -16.28 -0.41
C TRP A 113 1.02 -15.56 0.57
N GLY A 114 2.31 -15.55 0.26
CA GLY A 114 3.29 -14.78 1.03
C GLY A 114 3.18 -13.31 0.68
N LEU A 115 3.21 -12.41 1.68
CA LEU A 115 3.27 -10.96 1.48
C LEU A 115 4.41 -10.38 2.30
N ARG A 116 5.29 -9.62 1.64
CA ARG A 116 6.24 -8.71 2.29
C ARG A 116 5.90 -7.29 1.87
N TRP A 117 5.59 -6.44 2.84
CA TRP A 117 5.36 -5.02 2.62
C TRP A 117 6.54 -4.19 3.13
N THR A 118 6.95 -3.19 2.37
CA THR A 118 7.95 -2.19 2.76
C THR A 118 7.30 -0.81 2.65
N ASN A 119 7.28 -0.07 3.75
CA ASN A 119 6.63 1.26 3.82
C ASN A 119 7.54 2.38 3.27
N GLU A 120 6.96 3.55 3.00
CA GLU A 120 7.68 4.71 2.47
C GLU A 120 8.91 5.10 3.32
N ARG A 121 8.83 4.98 4.66
CA ARG A 121 9.95 5.33 5.55
C ARG A 121 11.16 4.44 5.26
N THR A 122 10.96 3.12 5.24
CA THR A 122 12.02 2.17 4.91
C THR A 122 12.50 2.36 3.47
N LEU A 123 11.58 2.56 2.52
CA LEU A 123 11.93 2.82 1.11
C LEU A 123 12.78 4.09 0.95
N ARG A 124 12.46 5.18 1.65
CA ARG A 124 13.24 6.42 1.62
C ARG A 124 14.67 6.19 2.10
N ARG A 125 14.87 5.40 3.16
CA ARG A 125 16.21 5.04 3.63
C ARG A 125 16.95 4.18 2.60
N ASP A 126 16.27 3.17 2.08
CA ASP A 126 16.88 2.13 1.26
C ASP A 126 17.15 2.62 -0.19
N LEU A 127 16.35 3.56 -0.69
CA LEU A 127 16.40 4.13 -2.05
C LEU A 127 16.99 5.56 -2.10
N ALA A 128 17.40 6.15 -0.97
CA ALA A 128 17.88 7.54 -0.92
C ALA A 128 18.97 7.88 -1.97
N LYS A 129 19.89 6.92 -2.16
CA LYS A 129 21.04 7.03 -3.07
C LYS A 129 20.72 6.57 -4.49
N GLU A 130 19.55 6.00 -4.73
CA GLU A 130 19.14 5.53 -6.04
C GLU A 130 18.65 6.72 -6.87
N LYS A 131 19.45 7.08 -7.88
CA LYS A 131 19.20 8.20 -8.78
C LYS A 131 18.97 7.68 -10.18
N ILE A 132 17.87 8.08 -10.78
CA ILE A 132 17.43 7.64 -12.11
C ILE A 132 17.63 8.80 -13.09
N GLY A 133 18.30 8.58 -14.22
CA GLY A 133 18.42 9.62 -15.25
C GLY A 133 17.05 9.98 -15.84
N ASP A 134 16.76 11.26 -16.05
CA ASP A 134 15.57 11.66 -16.81
C ASP A 134 15.86 11.49 -18.31
N PRO A 135 15.15 10.62 -19.05
CA PRO A 135 15.40 10.42 -20.48
C PRO A 135 15.07 11.66 -21.32
N LEU A 136 14.33 12.63 -20.78
CA LEU A 136 13.97 13.87 -21.49
C LEU A 136 14.85 15.07 -21.14
N ASP A 137 15.71 14.96 -20.13
CA ASP A 137 16.54 16.08 -19.63
C ASP A 137 17.93 15.55 -19.26
N PRO A 138 18.85 15.44 -20.25
CA PRO A 138 20.20 14.92 -20.03
C PRO A 138 20.94 15.73 -18.97
N GLY A 139 21.28 15.08 -17.85
CA GLY A 139 21.93 15.69 -16.70
C GLY A 139 21.02 15.83 -15.48
N ARG A 140 19.71 15.65 -15.63
CA ARG A 140 18.77 15.60 -14.52
C ARG A 140 18.70 14.20 -13.91
N LEU A 141 18.78 14.15 -12.58
CA LEU A 141 18.54 12.94 -11.80
C LEU A 141 17.21 13.02 -11.05
N LEU A 142 16.40 11.98 -11.21
CA LEU A 142 15.12 11.80 -10.56
C LEU A 142 15.29 10.89 -9.33
N SER A 143 14.57 11.20 -8.26
CA SER A 143 14.48 10.34 -7.08
C SER A 143 13.18 9.54 -7.16
N LEU A 144 13.27 8.24 -6.88
CA LEU A 144 12.15 7.32 -6.97
C LEU A 144 11.92 6.66 -5.60
N ILE A 145 10.86 7.09 -4.91
CA ILE A 145 10.43 6.52 -3.63
C ILE A 145 8.92 6.25 -3.75
N PRO A 146 8.50 4.97 -3.80
CA PRO A 146 7.09 4.59 -3.71
C PRO A 146 6.50 4.89 -2.32
N ASP A 147 5.18 5.08 -2.25
CA ASP A 147 4.46 5.21 -0.97
C ASP A 147 4.39 3.86 -0.22
N GLY A 148 4.44 2.77 -0.99
CA GLY A 148 4.60 1.41 -0.46
C GLY A 148 5.16 0.47 -1.51
N TYR A 149 5.72 -0.65 -1.07
CA TYR A 149 6.21 -1.70 -1.95
C TYR A 149 5.76 -3.07 -1.43
N ALA A 150 5.06 -3.82 -2.26
CA ALA A 150 4.61 -5.17 -1.94
C ALA A 150 5.34 -6.19 -2.80
N ARG A 151 5.90 -7.22 -2.15
CA ARG A 151 6.34 -8.45 -2.80
C ARG A 151 5.39 -9.57 -2.38
N ILE A 152 4.76 -10.20 -3.37
CA ILE A 152 3.79 -11.27 -3.15
C ILE A 152 4.30 -12.55 -3.79
N GLU A 153 4.33 -13.63 -3.02
CA GLU A 153 4.65 -14.97 -3.51
C GLU A 153 3.34 -15.72 -3.74
N ALA A 154 3.00 -15.94 -5.02
CA ALA A 154 1.77 -16.58 -5.44
C ALA A 154 2.08 -17.68 -6.47
N ALA A 155 1.57 -18.90 -6.22
CA ALA A 155 1.73 -20.04 -7.13
C ALA A 155 3.19 -20.35 -7.57
N GLY A 156 4.18 -20.03 -6.73
CA GLY A 156 5.60 -20.24 -7.03
C GLY A 156 6.27 -19.09 -7.78
N GLU A 157 5.56 -17.99 -8.03
CA GLU A 157 6.07 -16.79 -8.67
C GLU A 157 6.09 -15.60 -7.70
N ALA A 158 7.13 -14.78 -7.83
CA ALA A 158 7.25 -13.52 -7.10
C ALA A 158 6.68 -12.37 -7.94
N HIS A 159 5.75 -11.64 -7.37
CA HIS A 159 5.15 -10.44 -7.94
C HIS A 159 5.55 -9.20 -7.16
N ALA A 160 6.12 -8.20 -7.82
CA ALA A 160 6.45 -6.92 -7.19
C ALA A 160 5.50 -5.80 -7.62
N PHE A 161 5.05 -5.04 -6.63
CA PHE A 161 4.15 -3.91 -6.79
C PHE A 161 4.72 -2.68 -6.08
N ALA A 162 5.00 -1.62 -6.84
CA ALA A 162 5.25 -0.29 -6.27
C ALA A 162 3.91 0.44 -6.17
N VAL A 163 3.55 0.93 -5.00
CA VAL A 163 2.26 1.58 -4.71
C VAL A 163 2.44 3.09 -4.66
N GLU A 164 1.55 3.78 -5.34
CA GLU A 164 1.46 5.24 -5.47
C GLU A 164 0.05 5.68 -5.11
N LEU A 165 -0.11 6.44 -4.05
CA LEU A 165 -1.39 7.00 -3.67
C LEU A 165 -1.49 8.45 -4.16
N ASP A 166 -2.34 8.70 -5.15
CA ASP A 166 -2.59 10.05 -5.66
C ASP A 166 -3.87 10.63 -5.05
N ARG A 167 -3.72 11.66 -4.22
CA ARG A 167 -4.84 12.45 -3.67
C ARG A 167 -5.24 13.65 -4.54
N GLY A 168 -4.69 13.75 -5.75
CA GLY A 168 -4.86 14.89 -6.63
C GLY A 168 -4.20 16.19 -6.13
N THR A 169 -3.25 16.10 -5.20
CA THR A 169 -2.51 17.24 -4.64
C THR A 169 -1.14 17.43 -5.29
N VAL A 170 -0.64 16.42 -6.02
CA VAL A 170 0.67 16.46 -6.67
C VAL A 170 0.53 17.05 -8.08
N GLU A 171 1.42 17.98 -8.40
CA GLU A 171 1.52 18.62 -9.72
C GLU A 171 1.79 17.61 -10.83
N GLU A 172 1.19 17.85 -11.99
CA GLU A 172 1.36 17.01 -13.19
C GLU A 172 2.82 16.76 -13.56
N LYS A 173 3.65 17.81 -13.54
CA LYS A 173 5.07 17.71 -13.87
C LYS A 173 5.81 16.68 -13.01
N ARG A 174 5.51 16.66 -11.71
CA ARG A 174 6.15 15.75 -10.75
C ARG A 174 5.67 14.31 -10.94
N ILE A 175 4.40 14.12 -11.29
CA ILE A 175 3.85 12.79 -11.61
C ILE A 175 4.47 12.24 -12.89
N ARG A 176 4.55 13.04 -13.96
CA ARG A 176 5.23 12.65 -15.21
C ARG A 176 6.68 12.27 -14.99
N GLN A 177 7.41 13.02 -14.17
CA GLN A 177 8.76 12.66 -13.75
C GLN A 177 8.81 11.31 -13.02
N LYS A 178 7.85 11.03 -12.12
CA LYS A 178 7.78 9.75 -11.41
C LYS A 178 7.51 8.59 -12.37
N ILE A 179 6.61 8.79 -13.34
CA ILE A 179 6.31 7.82 -14.40
C ILE A 179 7.56 7.50 -15.21
N ARG A 180 8.30 8.52 -15.67
CA ARG A 180 9.56 8.31 -16.40
C ARG A 180 10.60 7.58 -15.55
N ALA A 181 10.76 7.97 -14.29
CA ALA A 181 11.67 7.32 -13.38
C ALA A 181 11.34 5.83 -13.17
N TYR A 182 10.07 5.46 -13.03
CA TYR A 182 9.65 4.05 -12.98
C TYR A 182 9.94 3.31 -14.29
N GLY A 183 9.66 3.94 -15.44
CA GLY A 183 9.95 3.38 -16.76
C GLY A 183 11.43 3.04 -16.92
N GLU A 184 12.30 3.99 -16.57
CA GLU A 184 13.76 3.81 -16.64
C GLU A 184 14.28 2.83 -15.59
N TRP A 185 13.72 2.84 -14.38
CA TRP A 185 14.09 1.89 -13.32
C TRP A 185 13.81 0.44 -13.71
N ASN A 186 12.71 0.23 -14.44
CA ASN A 186 12.35 -1.06 -15.03
C ASN A 186 13.24 -1.40 -16.24
N ALA A 187 13.36 -0.49 -17.21
CA ALA A 187 14.07 -0.71 -18.47
C ALA A 187 15.57 -0.98 -18.29
N SER A 188 16.22 -0.26 -17.37
CA SER A 188 17.64 -0.45 -17.04
C SER A 188 17.94 -1.74 -16.25
N GLY A 189 16.90 -2.47 -15.82
CA GLY A 189 17.00 -3.65 -14.96
C GLY A 189 17.47 -3.34 -13.53
N ALA A 190 17.49 -2.07 -13.12
CA ALA A 190 17.88 -1.67 -11.77
C ALA A 190 16.95 -2.26 -10.70
N HIS A 191 15.64 -2.23 -10.95
CA HIS A 191 14.65 -2.89 -10.09
C HIS A 191 14.96 -4.39 -9.90
N ARG A 192 15.17 -5.11 -11.00
CA ARG A 192 15.49 -6.55 -11.00
C ARG A 192 16.76 -6.85 -10.21
N ARG A 193 17.85 -6.10 -10.44
CA ARG A 193 19.12 -6.27 -9.71
C ARG A 193 18.93 -6.05 -8.20
N ARG A 194 18.06 -5.11 -7.82
CA ARG A 194 17.81 -4.76 -6.43
C ARG A 194 16.95 -5.79 -5.71
N TYR A 195 15.85 -6.21 -6.31
CA TYR A 195 14.83 -7.02 -5.64
C TYR A 195 14.83 -8.49 -6.04
N GLY A 196 15.55 -8.88 -7.10
CA GLY A 196 15.58 -10.24 -7.62
C GLY A 196 14.24 -10.72 -8.17
N VAL A 197 13.37 -9.79 -8.59
CA VAL A 197 12.04 -10.08 -9.14
C VAL A 197 11.95 -9.50 -10.54
N ASP A 198 11.56 -10.32 -11.52
CA ASP A 198 11.47 -9.92 -12.92
C ASP A 198 10.21 -9.09 -13.21
N SER A 199 9.15 -9.30 -12.43
CA SER A 199 7.92 -8.55 -12.55
C SER A 199 7.99 -7.25 -11.73
N LEU A 200 7.57 -6.14 -12.33
CA LEU A 200 7.25 -4.90 -11.64
C LEU A 200 5.93 -4.36 -12.20
N ARG A 201 5.04 -3.96 -11.31
CA ARG A 201 3.86 -3.17 -11.64
C ARG A 201 3.77 -1.97 -10.71
N VAL A 202 3.49 -0.81 -11.28
CA VAL A 202 3.30 0.43 -10.54
C VAL A 202 1.81 0.68 -10.41
N LEU A 203 1.32 0.67 -9.18
CA LEU A 203 -0.08 0.73 -8.81
C LEU A 203 -0.41 2.16 -8.37
N PHE A 204 -1.06 2.92 -9.23
CA PHE A 204 -1.66 4.20 -8.88
C PHE A 204 -3.06 3.99 -8.31
N VAL A 205 -3.21 4.25 -7.01
CA VAL A 205 -4.51 4.27 -6.33
C VAL A 205 -4.92 5.73 -6.16
N VAL A 206 -5.98 6.13 -6.87
CA VAL A 206 -6.48 7.50 -6.79
C VAL A 206 -7.45 7.60 -5.64
N SER A 207 -7.06 8.38 -4.63
CA SER A 207 -7.90 8.70 -3.48
C SER A 207 -8.42 10.13 -3.59
N GLY A 208 -9.62 10.37 -3.06
CA GLY A 208 -10.24 11.68 -3.05
C GLY A 208 -11.72 11.55 -2.70
N ARG A 209 -12.21 12.46 -1.84
CA ARG A 209 -13.64 12.59 -1.56
C ARG A 209 -14.11 13.97 -2.04
N PRO A 210 -15.10 14.04 -2.96
CA PRO A 210 -15.68 12.93 -3.71
C PRO A 210 -14.67 12.26 -4.65
N SER A 211 -14.95 11.02 -5.06
CA SER A 211 -14.11 10.27 -6.00
C SER A 211 -13.84 11.11 -7.26
N ARG A 212 -12.65 10.95 -7.83
CA ARG A 212 -12.16 11.71 -8.98
C ARG A 212 -11.87 10.78 -10.17
N PRO A 213 -12.87 10.16 -10.82
CA PRO A 213 -12.66 9.32 -12.01
C PRO A 213 -11.85 10.03 -13.11
N ALA A 214 -12.08 11.33 -13.28
CA ALA A 214 -11.33 12.17 -14.22
C ALA A 214 -9.84 12.31 -13.87
N ARG A 215 -9.42 12.05 -12.62
CA ARG A 215 -8.00 12.05 -12.22
C ARG A 215 -7.33 10.72 -12.60
N ALA A 216 -7.97 9.58 -12.34
CA ALA A 216 -7.46 8.28 -12.76
C ALA A 216 -7.25 8.22 -14.29
N ARG A 217 -8.24 8.71 -15.06
CA ARG A 217 -8.12 8.81 -16.52
C ARG A 217 -6.94 9.68 -16.96
N ARG A 218 -6.74 10.86 -16.33
CA ARG A 218 -5.60 11.74 -16.63
C ARG A 218 -4.24 11.10 -16.32
N LEU A 219 -4.13 10.41 -15.19
CA LEU A 219 -2.89 9.68 -14.84
C LEU A 219 -2.57 8.62 -15.91
N ARG A 220 -3.58 7.90 -16.39
CA ARG A 220 -3.43 6.92 -17.47
C ARG A 220 -2.98 7.57 -18.77
N GLU A 221 -3.62 8.69 -19.17
CA GLU A 221 -3.23 9.47 -20.35
C GLU A 221 -1.76 9.95 -20.26
N TRP A 222 -1.33 10.42 -19.08
CA TRP A 222 0.06 10.82 -18.86
C TRP A 222 1.01 9.61 -18.96
N CYS A 223 0.68 8.48 -18.36
CA CYS A 223 1.50 7.26 -18.48
C CYS A 223 1.66 6.83 -19.94
N GLU A 224 0.56 6.82 -20.70
CA GLU A 224 0.58 6.45 -22.12
C GLU A 224 1.44 7.42 -22.95
N ALA A 225 1.38 8.72 -22.65
CA ALA A 225 2.18 9.75 -23.31
C ALA A 225 3.69 9.63 -22.99
N GLU A 226 4.06 9.19 -21.79
CA GLU A 226 5.46 8.98 -21.39
C GLU A 226 6.00 7.58 -21.82
N GLY A 227 5.24 6.80 -22.59
CA GLY A 227 5.64 5.47 -23.09
C GLY A 227 5.46 4.32 -22.09
N GLY A 228 4.96 4.62 -20.87
CA GLY A 228 4.67 3.67 -19.83
C GLY A 228 3.34 2.94 -20.07
N ARG A 229 3.36 1.80 -20.75
CA ARG A 229 2.14 1.00 -21.03
C ARG A 229 1.86 -0.02 -19.91
N SER A 230 2.19 -1.30 -20.11
CA SER A 230 1.79 -2.39 -19.20
C SER A 230 2.42 -2.36 -17.80
N LEU A 231 3.34 -1.43 -17.54
CA LEU A 231 3.95 -1.21 -16.22
C LEU A 231 2.98 -0.52 -15.25
N PHE A 232 2.07 0.33 -15.73
CA PHE A 232 1.24 1.20 -14.88
C PHE A 232 -0.22 0.75 -14.82
N TRP A 233 -0.73 0.63 -13.59
CA TRP A 233 -2.03 0.10 -13.24
C TRP A 233 -2.76 1.11 -12.36
N PHE A 234 -4.05 1.32 -12.61
CA PHE A 234 -4.84 2.37 -11.98
C PHE A 234 -6.12 1.81 -11.36
N MET A 235 -6.47 2.32 -10.19
CA MET A 235 -7.77 2.10 -9.58
C MET A 235 -8.21 3.32 -8.76
N GLU A 236 -9.51 3.46 -8.57
CA GLU A 236 -10.06 4.36 -7.56
C GLU A 236 -10.05 3.67 -6.18
N HIS A 237 -9.70 4.42 -5.14
CA HIS A 237 -9.60 3.91 -3.77
C HIS A 237 -10.91 3.27 -3.28
N ASP A 238 -12.08 3.79 -3.69
CA ASP A 238 -13.39 3.28 -3.27
C ASP A 238 -13.65 1.82 -3.71
N HIS A 239 -12.94 1.32 -4.73
CA HIS A 239 -13.04 -0.08 -5.13
C HIS A 239 -12.42 -1.05 -4.11
N LEU A 240 -11.54 -0.59 -3.19
CA LEU A 240 -10.91 -1.45 -2.18
C LEU A 240 -11.92 -2.16 -1.26
N ALA A 241 -13.08 -1.54 -1.03
CA ALA A 241 -14.13 -2.12 -0.19
C ALA A 241 -15.04 -3.11 -0.94
N ALA A 242 -15.06 -3.04 -2.28
CA ALA A 242 -16.04 -3.74 -3.10
C ALA A 242 -15.49 -5.03 -3.74
N ALA A 243 -14.17 -5.18 -3.83
CA ALA A 243 -13.54 -6.26 -4.58
C ALA A 243 -12.18 -6.67 -4.00
N ASP A 244 -11.70 -7.84 -4.39
CA ASP A 244 -10.37 -8.29 -4.05
C ASP A 244 -9.30 -7.60 -4.88
N ILE A 245 -8.43 -6.85 -4.22
CA ILE A 245 -7.40 -6.04 -4.87
C ILE A 245 -6.43 -6.85 -5.76
N LEU A 246 -6.20 -8.14 -5.48
CA LEU A 246 -5.23 -8.93 -6.23
C LEU A 246 -5.87 -9.76 -7.35
N SER A 247 -7.04 -10.33 -7.11
CA SER A 247 -7.64 -11.31 -8.04
C SER A 247 -8.77 -10.80 -8.89
N ASP A 248 -9.46 -9.75 -8.47
CA ASP A 248 -10.64 -9.30 -9.18
C ASP A 248 -10.23 -8.32 -10.28
N PRO A 249 -10.93 -8.29 -11.41
CA PRO A 249 -10.61 -7.41 -12.52
C PRO A 249 -11.07 -5.97 -12.22
N ILE A 250 -10.34 -5.29 -11.34
CA ILE A 250 -10.63 -3.92 -10.90
C ILE A 250 -9.60 -2.89 -11.33
N TRP A 251 -8.49 -3.34 -11.93
CA TRP A 251 -7.41 -2.45 -12.35
C TRP A 251 -7.49 -2.12 -13.83
N GLU A 252 -7.43 -0.83 -14.14
CA GLU A 252 -7.20 -0.37 -15.51
C GLU A 252 -5.70 -0.35 -15.78
N VAL A 253 -5.30 -0.70 -17.00
CA VAL A 253 -3.87 -0.78 -17.38
C VAL A 253 -3.61 0.20 -18.51
N ALA A 254 -2.51 0.96 -18.42
CA ALA A 254 -2.10 1.84 -19.51
C ALA A 254 -1.81 1.03 -20.78
N GLY A 255 -2.40 1.45 -21.89
CA GLY A 255 -2.26 0.77 -23.19
C GLY A 255 -3.00 -0.56 -23.33
N ARG A 256 -3.90 -0.94 -22.41
CA ARG A 256 -4.78 -2.10 -22.56
C ARG A 256 -6.25 -1.72 -22.30
N PRO A 257 -7.21 -2.26 -23.07
CA PRO A 257 -8.63 -2.06 -22.79
C PRO A 257 -9.10 -2.96 -21.63
N GLY A 258 -10.18 -2.56 -20.97
CA GLY A 258 -10.83 -3.32 -19.90
C GLY A 258 -10.12 -3.27 -18.56
N ARG A 259 -10.68 -4.00 -17.58
CA ARG A 259 -10.12 -4.15 -16.24
C ARG A 259 -9.49 -5.53 -16.07
N HIS A 260 -8.41 -5.59 -15.29
CA HIS A 260 -7.53 -6.74 -15.17
C HIS A 260 -7.27 -7.06 -13.70
N ALA A 261 -7.02 -8.34 -13.42
CA ALA A 261 -6.54 -8.78 -12.11
C ALA A 261 -5.02 -8.57 -12.00
N LEU A 262 -4.51 -8.30 -10.80
CA LEU A 262 -3.05 -8.25 -10.60
C LEU A 262 -2.44 -9.65 -10.67
N ILE A 263 -3.09 -10.64 -10.09
CA ILE A 263 -2.61 -12.02 -10.12
C ILE A 263 -3.75 -12.89 -10.59
N GLU A 264 -3.61 -13.45 -11.79
CA GLU A 264 -4.57 -14.40 -12.33
C GLU A 264 -4.58 -15.65 -11.46
N THR A 265 -5.72 -15.94 -10.83
CA THR A 265 -5.90 -17.22 -10.15
C THR A 265 -6.24 -18.26 -11.20
N ARG A 266 -5.29 -19.13 -11.57
CA ARG A 266 -5.66 -20.37 -12.27
C ARG A 266 -6.64 -21.13 -11.39
N PRO A 267 -7.74 -21.70 -11.93
CA PRO A 267 -8.53 -22.65 -11.17
C PRO A 267 -7.63 -23.81 -10.76
N PRO A 268 -7.84 -24.42 -9.58
CA PRO A 268 -7.10 -25.61 -9.20
C PRO A 268 -7.25 -26.68 -10.29
N PRO A 269 -6.21 -27.47 -10.59
CA PRO A 269 -6.34 -28.57 -11.54
C PRO A 269 -7.51 -29.46 -11.12
N PRO A 270 -8.33 -29.96 -12.06
CA PRO A 270 -9.44 -30.84 -11.71
C PRO A 270 -8.89 -32.02 -10.92
N ARG A 271 -9.55 -32.36 -9.81
CA ARG A 271 -9.18 -33.54 -9.01
C ARG A 271 -9.06 -34.74 -9.96
N PRO A 272 -8.01 -35.57 -9.87
CA PRO A 272 -7.90 -36.75 -10.70
C PRO A 272 -9.19 -37.55 -10.54
N ARG A 273 -9.84 -37.89 -11.66
CA ARG A 273 -11.01 -38.76 -11.65
C ARG A 273 -10.62 -40.01 -10.90
N SER A 274 -11.32 -40.31 -9.81
CA SER A 274 -11.20 -41.59 -9.11
C SER A 274 -11.35 -42.68 -10.16
N LEU A 275 -10.31 -43.49 -10.35
CA LEU A 275 -10.41 -44.68 -11.18
C LEU A 275 -11.57 -45.52 -10.63
N PRO A 276 -12.52 -45.97 -11.47
CA PRO A 276 -13.58 -46.84 -11.01
C PRO A 276 -12.95 -48.07 -10.37
N ALA A 277 -13.40 -48.40 -9.16
CA ALA A 277 -13.02 -49.65 -8.51
C ALA A 277 -13.33 -50.80 -9.47
N LEU A 278 -12.28 -51.52 -9.86
CA LEU A 278 -12.41 -52.80 -10.55
C LEU A 278 -13.24 -53.71 -9.64
N ARG A 279 -14.42 -54.11 -10.13
CA ARG A 279 -15.28 -55.12 -9.50
C ARG A 279 -14.77 -56.51 -9.85
#